data_AF-A0A1G6P6P7-F1
#
_entry.id   AF-A0A1G6P6P7-F1
#
_cell.length_a   1.000
_cell.length_b   1.000
_cell.length_c   1.000
_cell.angle_alpha   90.00
_cell.angle_beta   90.00
_cell.angle_gamma   90.00
#
_symmetry.space_group_name_H-M   'P 1'
#
loop_
_entity.id
_entity.type
_entity.pdbx_description
1 polymer ?
#
loop_
_entity_poly.entity_id
_entity_poly.type
_entity_poly.pdbx_seq_one_letter_code
_entity_poly.pdbx_strand_id
1 'polypeptide(L)'
;MRLPYEPDDDRAAEELINIELRNPVIARWRAMTSDHYVIQTDRVLLRIYRRTEATYITRNARMADMRAAFVANEITAEQRRDAIAQHEAWKATVEVFRAEVEQRREQIIHRVRTLTGDNGFTIARTSLHALARAVAEHRATVDTEYEPTKADRLLWSRLSIVTYPLDRHGEHTATLDEYLRHEERKQRGQHA
;
A
#
# COMPACT_ATOMS: atom_id res chain seq x y z
N MET A 1 16.51 -19.82 -17.68
CA MET A 1 15.16 -20.39 -17.87
C MET A 1 14.30 -19.32 -18.52
N ARG A 2 13.59 -19.63 -19.61
CA ARG A 2 12.64 -18.71 -20.26
C ARG A 2 11.25 -18.93 -19.64
N LEU A 3 10.51 -17.84 -19.37
CA LEU A 3 9.13 -17.94 -18.92
C LEU A 3 8.21 -18.26 -20.12
N PRO A 4 7.09 -18.97 -19.90
CA PRO A 4 6.18 -19.37 -20.96
C PRO A 4 5.22 -18.24 -21.39
N TYR A 5 5.54 -16.99 -21.08
CA TYR A 5 4.71 -15.82 -21.38
C TYR A 5 5.58 -14.59 -21.64
N GLU A 6 4.98 -13.59 -22.29
CA GLU A 6 5.62 -12.31 -22.56
C GLU A 6 5.42 -11.31 -21.39
N PRO A 7 6.29 -10.29 -21.25
CA PRO A 7 6.28 -9.35 -20.11
C PRO A 7 5.03 -8.49 -19.94
N ASP A 8 4.11 -8.51 -20.90
CA ASP A 8 2.83 -7.81 -20.90
C ASP A 8 1.62 -8.73 -20.67
N ASP A 9 1.79 -10.05 -20.75
CA ASP A 9 0.74 -11.04 -20.49
C ASP A 9 0.54 -11.27 -18.98
N ASP A 10 -0.15 -10.32 -18.35
CA ASP A 10 -0.50 -10.37 -16.93
C ASP A 10 -1.30 -11.61 -16.53
N ARG A 11 -2.08 -12.19 -17.46
CA ARG A 11 -2.94 -13.32 -17.17
C ARG A 11 -2.11 -14.59 -17.02
N ALA A 12 -1.23 -14.87 -17.99
CA ALA A 12 -0.33 -16.01 -17.90
C ALA A 12 0.66 -15.85 -16.74
N ALA A 13 1.10 -14.62 -16.45
CA ALA A 13 1.90 -14.31 -15.28
C ALA A 13 1.17 -14.65 -13.97
N GLU A 14 -0.11 -14.28 -13.85
CA GLU A 14 -0.94 -14.59 -12.68
C GLU A 14 -1.12 -16.10 -12.48
N GLU A 15 -1.40 -16.86 -13.53
CA GLU A 15 -1.52 -18.31 -13.47
C GLU A 15 -0.22 -18.95 -12.96
N LEU A 16 0.92 -18.54 -13.50
CA LEU A 16 2.21 -19.10 -13.10
C LEU A 16 2.63 -18.66 -11.69
N ILE A 17 2.33 -17.42 -11.28
CA ILE A 17 2.59 -16.93 -9.92
C ILE A 17 1.75 -17.72 -8.90
N ASN A 18 0.48 -18.02 -9.19
CA ASN A 18 -0.33 -18.85 -8.30
C ASN A 18 0.26 -20.27 -8.12
N ILE A 19 0.83 -20.85 -9.17
CA ILE A 19 1.53 -22.14 -9.09
C ILE A 19 2.80 -21.98 -8.24
N GLU A 20 3.58 -20.93 -8.47
CA GLU A 20 4.84 -20.68 -7.77
C GLU A 20 4.65 -20.40 -6.27
N LEU A 21 3.57 -19.72 -5.88
CA LEU A 21 3.21 -19.49 -4.47
C LEU A 21 2.94 -20.82 -3.75
N ARG A 22 2.28 -21.77 -4.43
CA ARG A 22 1.95 -23.09 -3.86
C ARG A 22 3.09 -24.09 -3.91
N ASN A 23 3.93 -24.00 -4.94
CA ASN A 23 5.03 -24.93 -5.19
C ASN A 23 6.24 -24.15 -5.73
N PRO A 24 7.10 -23.63 -4.83
CA PRO A 24 8.17 -22.73 -5.22
C PRO A 24 9.30 -23.45 -5.95
N VAL A 25 9.65 -22.94 -7.12
CA VAL A 25 10.78 -23.39 -7.95
C VAL A 25 11.77 -22.25 -8.09
N ILE A 26 12.92 -22.36 -7.42
CA ILE A 26 13.95 -21.30 -7.35
C ILE A 26 14.31 -20.73 -8.73
N ALA A 27 14.50 -21.59 -9.74
CA ALA A 27 14.86 -21.16 -11.09
C ALA A 27 13.74 -20.35 -11.78
N ARG A 28 12.47 -20.67 -11.48
CA ARG A 28 11.31 -19.97 -12.01
C ARG A 28 11.13 -18.62 -11.33
N TRP A 29 11.21 -18.59 -10.00
CA TRP A 29 11.19 -17.35 -9.25
C TRP A 29 12.27 -16.38 -9.74
N ARG A 30 13.52 -16.83 -9.88
CA ARG A 30 14.61 -16.01 -10.42
C ARG A 30 14.31 -15.44 -11.81
N ALA A 31 13.61 -16.18 -12.67
CA ALA A 31 13.20 -15.69 -13.98
C ALA A 31 12.10 -14.61 -13.87
N MET A 32 11.09 -14.84 -13.02
CA MET A 32 10.01 -13.87 -12.74
C MET A 32 10.53 -12.57 -12.11
N THR A 33 11.61 -12.64 -11.33
CA THR A 33 12.20 -11.47 -10.67
C THR A 33 13.37 -10.86 -11.44
N SER A 34 13.59 -11.26 -12.69
CA SER A 34 14.55 -10.60 -13.58
C SER A 34 14.04 -9.22 -14.01
N ASP A 35 14.92 -8.32 -14.41
CA ASP A 35 14.57 -6.94 -14.76
C ASP A 35 13.46 -6.82 -15.80
N HIS A 36 13.40 -7.79 -16.71
CA HIS A 36 12.43 -7.82 -17.79
C HIS A 36 11.00 -8.13 -17.28
N TYR A 37 10.86 -8.86 -16.18
CA TYR A 37 9.57 -9.35 -15.68
C TYR A 37 9.19 -8.82 -14.29
N VAL A 38 10.15 -8.28 -13.52
CA VAL A 38 9.94 -7.98 -12.10
C VAL A 38 8.84 -6.94 -11.84
N ILE A 39 8.66 -5.97 -12.75
CA ILE A 39 7.57 -4.98 -12.66
C ILE A 39 6.21 -5.65 -12.88
N GLN A 40 6.12 -6.55 -13.86
CA GLN A 40 4.90 -7.34 -14.14
C GLN A 40 4.58 -8.24 -12.95
N THR A 41 5.58 -8.95 -12.43
CA THR A 41 5.47 -9.82 -11.25
C THR A 41 4.94 -9.05 -10.04
N ASP A 42 5.47 -7.86 -9.74
CA ASP A 42 4.96 -7.04 -8.63
C ASP A 42 3.52 -6.57 -8.84
N ARG A 43 3.19 -6.10 -10.05
CA ARG A 43 1.83 -5.70 -10.42
C ARG A 43 0.82 -6.83 -10.22
N VAL A 44 1.19 -8.04 -10.64
CA VAL A 44 0.34 -9.23 -10.51
C VAL A 44 0.21 -9.68 -9.06
N LEU A 45 1.31 -9.71 -8.28
CA LEU A 45 1.26 -10.01 -6.84
C LEU A 45 0.37 -9.01 -6.10
N LEU A 46 0.45 -7.72 -6.43
CA LEU A 46 -0.42 -6.69 -5.85
C LEU A 46 -1.90 -6.90 -6.21
N ARG A 47 -2.19 -7.35 -7.45
CA ARG A 47 -3.54 -7.69 -7.88
C ARG A 47 -4.10 -8.89 -7.11
N ILE A 48 -3.31 -9.94 -6.96
CA ILE A 48 -3.66 -11.13 -6.16
C ILE A 48 -3.97 -10.71 -4.72
N TYR A 49 -3.09 -9.91 -4.11
CA TYR A 49 -3.27 -9.39 -2.77
C TYR A 49 -4.60 -8.65 -2.60
N ARG A 50 -4.89 -7.67 -3.48
CA ARG A 50 -6.13 -6.89 -3.44
C ARG A 50 -7.37 -7.76 -3.60
N ARG A 51 -7.34 -8.77 -4.47
CA ARG A 51 -8.45 -9.71 -4.65
C ARG A 51 -8.68 -10.56 -3.39
N THR A 52 -7.61 -11.00 -2.75
CA THR A 52 -7.69 -11.72 -1.47
C THR A 52 -8.33 -10.83 -0.40
N GLU A 53 -7.92 -9.57 -0.29
CA GLU A 53 -8.48 -8.61 0.66
C GLU A 53 -9.98 -8.35 0.43
N ALA A 54 -10.38 -8.14 -0.83
CA ALA A 54 -11.79 -7.98 -1.19
C ALA A 54 -12.63 -9.23 -0.85
N THR A 55 -12.05 -10.42 -1.03
CA THR A 55 -12.70 -11.68 -0.65
C THR A 55 -12.85 -11.78 0.86
N TYR A 56 -11.83 -11.33 1.62
CA TYR A 56 -11.86 -11.29 3.09
C TYR A 56 -12.99 -10.41 3.61
N ILE A 57 -13.09 -9.18 3.09
CA ILE A 57 -14.17 -8.25 3.41
C ILE A 57 -15.54 -8.89 3.13
N THR A 58 -15.70 -9.48 1.94
CA THR A 58 -16.98 -10.10 1.53
C THR A 58 -17.36 -11.28 2.43
N ARG A 59 -16.40 -12.15 2.78
CA ARG A 59 -16.69 -13.31 3.65
C ARG A 59 -16.95 -12.90 5.09
N ASN A 60 -16.27 -11.87 5.59
CA ASN A 60 -16.55 -11.35 6.92
C ASN A 60 -17.94 -10.71 7.00
N ALA A 61 -18.37 -10.00 5.97
CA ALA A 61 -19.74 -9.49 5.87
C ALA A 61 -20.76 -10.64 5.92
N ARG A 62 -20.55 -11.71 5.12
CA ARG A 62 -21.42 -12.90 5.17
C ARG A 62 -21.45 -13.57 6.55
N MET A 63 -20.35 -13.56 7.29
CA MET A 63 -20.32 -14.06 8.66
C MET A 63 -21.08 -13.17 9.64
N ALA A 64 -21.08 -11.86 9.44
CA ALA A 64 -21.91 -10.93 10.20
C ALA A 64 -23.41 -11.18 9.92
N ASP A 65 -23.77 -11.33 8.64
CA ASP A 65 -25.15 -11.64 8.22
C ASP A 65 -25.63 -12.98 8.81
N MET A 66 -24.79 -14.02 8.74
CA MET A 66 -25.08 -15.33 9.33
C MET A 66 -25.28 -15.23 10.86
N ARG A 67 -24.47 -14.43 11.57
CA ARG A 67 -24.66 -14.20 13.01
C ARG A 67 -25.99 -13.52 13.30
N ALA A 68 -26.39 -12.54 12.48
CA ALA A 68 -27.69 -11.89 12.60
C ALA A 68 -28.86 -12.86 12.36
N ALA A 69 -28.77 -13.68 11.31
CA ALA A 69 -29.77 -14.71 11.00
C ALA A 69 -29.93 -15.74 12.14
N PHE A 70 -28.84 -16.11 12.81
CA PHE A 70 -28.91 -16.99 13.98
C PHE A 70 -29.66 -16.34 15.16
N VAL A 71 -29.40 -15.06 15.44
CA VAL A 71 -30.12 -14.30 16.49
C VAL A 71 -31.60 -14.17 16.15
N ALA A 72 -31.94 -14.03 14.87
CA ALA A 72 -33.31 -14.01 14.37
C ALA A 72 -33.98 -15.39 14.34
N ASN A 73 -33.28 -16.47 14.74
CA ASN A 73 -33.73 -17.87 14.66
C ASN A 73 -34.06 -18.34 13.22
N GLU A 74 -33.48 -17.71 12.20
CA GLU A 74 -33.66 -18.06 10.79
C GLU A 74 -32.79 -19.24 10.35
N ILE A 75 -31.74 -19.55 11.12
CA ILE A 75 -30.83 -20.69 10.90
C ILE A 75 -30.63 -21.50 12.17
N THR A 76 -30.33 -22.78 12.01
CA THR A 76 -30.10 -23.69 13.14
C THR A 76 -28.70 -23.55 13.74
N ALA A 77 -28.54 -24.02 14.98
CA ALA A 77 -27.24 -24.06 15.64
C ALA A 77 -26.22 -24.96 14.92
N GLU A 78 -26.69 -25.97 14.18
CA GLU A 78 -25.84 -26.82 13.33
C GLU A 78 -25.34 -26.05 12.11
N GLN A 79 -26.24 -25.40 11.37
CA GLN A 79 -25.87 -24.55 10.23
C GLN A 79 -24.87 -23.45 10.61
N ARG A 80 -25.05 -22.83 11.78
CA ARG A 80 -24.09 -21.86 12.33
C ARG A 80 -22.72 -22.48 12.61
N ARG A 81 -22.67 -23.66 13.24
CA ARG A 81 -21.40 -24.34 13.54
C ARG A 81 -20.64 -24.70 12.26
N ASP A 82 -21.34 -25.22 11.26
CA ASP A 82 -20.74 -25.56 9.97
C ASP A 82 -20.22 -24.34 9.23
N ALA A 83 -20.99 -23.24 9.21
CA ALA A 83 -20.56 -21.99 8.60
C ALA A 83 -19.31 -21.41 9.26
N ILE A 84 -19.24 -21.46 10.60
CA ILE A 84 -18.04 -21.04 11.36
C ILE A 84 -16.85 -21.93 11.03
N ALA A 85 -17.02 -23.26 11.06
CA ALA A 85 -15.94 -24.20 10.77
C ALA A 85 -15.37 -24.00 9.35
N GLN A 86 -16.24 -23.83 8.35
CA GLN A 86 -15.84 -23.55 6.98
C GLN A 86 -15.13 -22.20 6.84
N HIS A 87 -15.60 -21.17 7.55
CA HIS A 87 -14.97 -19.85 7.54
C HIS A 87 -13.58 -19.89 8.16
N GLU A 88 -13.40 -20.54 9.31
CA GLU A 88 -12.11 -20.65 9.99
C GLU A 88 -11.12 -21.48 9.17
N ALA A 89 -11.54 -22.61 8.59
CA ALA A 89 -10.69 -23.42 7.70
C ALA A 89 -10.23 -22.63 6.46
N TRP A 90 -11.15 -21.87 5.85
CA TRP A 90 -10.83 -20.98 4.74
C TRP A 90 -9.86 -19.87 5.17
N LYS A 91 -10.12 -19.22 6.31
CA LYS A 91 -9.31 -18.11 6.83
C LYS A 91 -7.87 -18.55 7.10
N ALA A 92 -7.68 -19.69 7.77
CA ALA A 92 -6.35 -20.25 8.02
C ALA A 92 -5.56 -20.48 6.73
N THR A 93 -6.23 -21.01 5.68
CA THR A 93 -5.59 -21.23 4.36
C THR A 93 -5.22 -19.91 3.69
N VAL A 94 -6.11 -18.92 3.74
CA VAL A 94 -5.92 -17.62 3.09
C VAL A 94 -4.87 -16.78 3.79
N GLU A 95 -4.76 -16.84 5.11
CA GLU A 95 -3.74 -16.11 5.87
C GLU A 95 -2.34 -16.59 5.52
N VAL A 96 -2.13 -17.90 5.37
CA VAL A 96 -0.85 -18.46 4.88
C VAL A 96 -0.53 -17.95 3.48
N PHE A 97 -1.50 -18.05 2.56
CA PHE A 97 -1.32 -17.56 1.19
C PHE A 97 -1.03 -16.05 1.13
N ARG A 98 -1.71 -15.25 1.97
CA ARG A 98 -1.48 -13.81 2.06
C ARG A 98 -0.06 -13.51 2.53
N ALA A 99 0.41 -14.19 3.58
CA ALA A 99 1.77 -14.04 4.10
C ALA A 99 2.82 -14.40 3.02
N GLU A 100 2.58 -15.46 2.24
CA GLU A 100 3.45 -15.82 1.12
C GLU A 100 3.50 -14.72 0.05
N VAL A 101 2.34 -14.16 -0.33
CA VAL A 101 2.27 -13.04 -1.29
C VAL A 101 3.03 -11.82 -0.76
N GLU A 102 2.80 -11.44 0.49
CA GLU A 102 3.49 -10.30 1.13
C GLU A 102 5.01 -10.53 1.15
N GLN A 103 5.46 -11.70 1.60
CA GLN A 103 6.88 -12.07 1.63
C GLN A 103 7.52 -12.03 0.23
N ARG A 104 6.84 -12.54 -0.79
CA ARG A 104 7.33 -12.51 -2.17
C ARG A 104 7.44 -11.09 -2.71
N ARG A 105 6.49 -10.21 -2.36
CA ARG A 105 6.57 -8.79 -2.73
C ARG A 105 7.73 -8.10 -2.03
N GLU A 106 7.96 -8.36 -0.74
CA GLU A 106 9.10 -7.79 0.00
C GLU A 106 10.45 -8.13 -0.66
N GLN A 107 10.61 -9.35 -1.18
CA GLN A 107 11.83 -9.77 -1.87
C GLN A 107 12.14 -8.95 -3.13
N ILE A 108 11.11 -8.46 -3.84
CA ILE A 108 11.27 -7.79 -5.13
C ILE A 108 11.08 -6.27 -5.06
N ILE A 109 10.47 -5.76 -3.99
CA ILE A 109 10.02 -4.37 -3.91
C ILE A 109 11.16 -3.37 -4.10
N HIS A 110 12.35 -3.65 -3.57
CA HIS A 110 13.53 -2.82 -3.77
C HIS A 110 13.98 -2.81 -5.24
N ARG A 111 13.94 -3.95 -5.92
CA ARG A 111 14.33 -4.04 -7.34
C ARG A 111 13.33 -3.29 -8.23
N VAL A 112 12.04 -3.47 -7.98
CA VAL A 112 10.96 -2.74 -8.68
C VAL A 112 11.15 -1.23 -8.50
N ARG A 113 11.41 -0.79 -7.25
CA ARG A 113 11.67 0.62 -6.92
C ARG A 113 12.87 1.19 -7.66
N THR A 114 13.95 0.44 -7.80
CA THR A 114 15.13 0.86 -8.56
C THR A 114 14.82 0.99 -10.05
N LEU A 115 14.11 0.04 -10.64
CA LEU A 115 13.81 0.03 -12.07
C LEU A 115 12.74 1.06 -12.48
N THR A 116 11.80 1.36 -11.57
CA THR A 116 10.75 2.37 -11.80
C THR A 116 11.22 3.79 -11.50
N GLY A 117 12.42 3.97 -10.92
CA GLY A 117 12.98 5.29 -10.59
C GLY A 117 12.20 6.06 -9.52
N ASP A 118 11.21 5.45 -8.86
CA ASP A 118 10.19 6.18 -8.09
C ASP A 118 10.57 6.40 -6.60
N ASN A 119 11.79 6.03 -6.18
CA ASN A 119 12.06 5.79 -4.75
C ASN A 119 12.68 6.97 -3.99
N GLY A 120 13.54 7.80 -4.59
CA GLY A 120 14.13 8.94 -3.87
C GLY A 120 13.10 10.07 -3.70
N PHE A 121 12.48 10.45 -4.81
CA PHE A 121 11.60 11.60 -4.85
C PHE A 121 10.29 11.36 -4.08
N THR A 122 9.61 10.24 -4.29
CA THR A 122 8.29 10.00 -3.65
C THR A 122 8.42 9.84 -2.13
N ILE A 123 9.48 9.19 -1.65
CA ILE A 123 9.76 9.06 -0.21
C ILE A 123 10.14 10.44 0.37
N ALA A 124 11.08 11.16 -0.26
CA ALA A 124 11.46 12.50 0.19
C ALA A 124 10.24 13.43 0.20
N ARG A 125 9.42 13.41 -0.84
CA ARG A 125 8.18 14.20 -0.94
C ARG A 125 7.19 13.85 0.17
N THR A 126 6.99 12.57 0.46
CA THR A 126 6.07 12.12 1.52
C THR A 126 6.57 12.52 2.90
N SER A 127 7.85 12.30 3.20
CA SER A 127 8.47 12.69 4.46
C SER A 127 8.50 14.21 4.64
N LEU A 128 8.80 14.95 3.58
CA LEU A 128 8.75 16.41 3.57
C LEU A 128 7.31 16.93 3.77
N HIS A 129 6.30 16.28 3.20
CA HIS A 129 4.91 16.64 3.41
C HIS A 129 4.45 16.38 4.86
N ALA A 130 4.84 15.25 5.45
CA ALA A 130 4.55 14.96 6.85
C ALA A 130 5.22 15.97 7.79
N LEU A 131 6.49 16.31 7.53
CA LEU A 131 7.22 17.33 8.28
C LEU A 131 6.56 18.71 8.14
N ALA A 132 6.23 19.09 6.90
CA ALA A 132 5.55 20.34 6.58
C ALA A 132 4.26 20.52 7.38
N ARG A 133 3.43 19.46 7.42
CA ARG A 133 2.18 19.45 8.15
C ARG A 133 2.39 19.52 9.66
N ALA A 134 3.30 18.72 10.22
CA ALA A 134 3.60 18.74 11.65
C ALA A 134 4.08 20.13 12.12
N VAL A 135 4.83 20.84 11.29
CA VAL A 135 5.32 22.19 11.58
C VAL A 135 4.18 23.21 11.55
N ALA A 136 3.29 23.12 10.56
CA ALA A 136 2.11 23.97 10.48
C ALA A 136 1.16 23.75 11.67
N GLU A 137 0.93 22.49 12.06
CA GLU A 137 0.15 22.12 13.24
C GLU A 137 0.82 22.63 14.52
N HIS A 138 2.13 22.45 14.70
CA HIS A 138 2.87 22.97 15.86
C HIS A 138 2.76 24.49 15.97
N ARG A 139 2.94 25.21 14.85
CA ARG A 139 2.83 26.67 14.82
C ARG A 139 1.42 27.13 15.18
N ALA A 140 0.39 26.50 14.62
CA ALA A 140 -0.99 26.83 14.94
C ALA A 140 -1.28 26.62 16.43
N THR A 141 -0.89 25.48 17.01
CA THR A 141 -1.10 25.18 18.43
C THR A 141 -0.35 26.15 19.34
N VAL A 142 0.91 26.46 19.05
CA VAL A 142 1.69 27.41 19.84
C VAL A 142 1.09 28.81 19.74
N ASP A 143 0.75 29.29 18.54
CA ASP A 143 0.17 30.64 18.38
C ASP A 143 -1.22 30.79 19.05
N THR A 144 -1.95 29.69 19.29
CA THR A 144 -3.27 29.72 19.96
C THR A 144 -3.22 29.50 21.48
N GLU A 145 -2.30 28.65 21.96
CA GLU A 145 -2.32 28.18 23.36
C GLU A 145 -1.14 28.69 24.19
N TYR A 146 -0.06 29.15 23.56
CA TYR A 146 1.19 29.49 24.22
C TYR A 146 1.85 30.75 23.62
N GLU A 147 2.92 31.23 24.24
CA GLU A 147 3.77 32.23 23.61
C GLU A 147 5.00 31.55 22.99
N PRO A 148 5.30 31.77 21.69
CA PRO A 148 6.39 31.09 21.02
C PRO A 148 7.74 31.33 21.70
N THR A 149 8.41 30.25 22.09
CA THR A 149 9.75 30.33 22.67
C THR A 149 10.77 30.71 21.59
N LYS A 150 12.00 31.06 22.03
CA LYS A 150 13.12 31.30 21.10
C LYS A 150 13.44 30.08 20.24
N ALA A 151 13.21 28.87 20.75
CA ALA A 151 13.42 27.63 20.01
C ALA A 151 12.38 27.45 18.90
N ASP A 152 11.11 27.74 19.19
CA ASP A 152 10.02 27.67 18.20
C ASP A 152 10.26 28.65 17.05
N ARG A 153 10.59 29.91 17.38
CA ARG A 153 10.89 30.94 16.36
C ARG A 153 12.11 30.57 15.51
N LEU A 154 13.13 29.97 16.11
CA LEU A 154 14.33 29.52 15.38
C LEU A 154 14.01 28.34 14.45
N LEU A 155 13.23 27.37 14.93
CA LEU A 155 12.76 26.23 14.13
C LEU A 155 11.95 26.71 12.92
N TRP A 156 10.96 27.57 13.12
CA TRP A 156 10.13 28.11 12.04
C TRP A 156 10.95 28.94 11.05
N SER A 157 11.87 29.77 11.52
CA SER A 157 12.77 30.53 10.65
C SER A 157 13.63 29.61 9.79
N ARG A 158 14.18 28.52 10.37
CA ARG A 158 14.99 27.55 9.62
C ARG A 158 14.17 26.76 8.60
N LEU A 159 12.92 26.45 8.90
CA LEU A 159 12.06 25.70 7.99
C LEU A 159 11.47 26.58 6.89
N SER A 160 11.33 27.89 7.12
CA SER A 160 10.85 28.85 6.12
C SER A 160 11.80 29.03 4.93
N ILE A 161 13.09 28.72 5.10
CA ILE A 161 14.11 28.81 4.05
C ILE A 161 14.38 27.47 3.35
N VAL A 162 13.76 26.37 3.80
CA VAL A 162 13.85 25.08 3.11
C VAL A 162 12.94 25.12 1.88
N THR A 163 13.50 24.74 0.74
CA THR A 163 12.76 24.63 -0.52
C THR A 163 12.34 23.17 -0.76
N TYR A 164 11.09 23.00 -1.16
CA TYR A 164 10.42 21.71 -1.31
C TYR A 164 10.20 21.45 -2.80
N PRO A 165 10.63 20.30 -3.34
CA PRO A 165 10.49 20.04 -4.76
C PRO A 165 9.04 19.69 -5.10
N LEU A 166 8.50 20.34 -6.14
CA LEU A 166 7.12 20.19 -6.61
C LEU A 166 6.97 19.08 -7.67
N ASP A 167 8.04 18.76 -8.37
CA ASP A 167 8.08 17.75 -9.43
C ASP A 167 9.21 16.74 -9.24
N ARG A 168 9.11 15.62 -9.96
CA ARG A 168 10.05 14.49 -9.86
C ARG A 168 11.48 14.84 -10.30
N HIS A 169 11.66 15.92 -11.04
CA HIS A 169 12.94 16.36 -11.60
C HIS A 169 13.63 17.41 -10.71
N GLY A 170 12.93 17.94 -9.70
CA GLY A 170 13.43 18.98 -8.82
C GLY A 170 13.60 20.34 -9.51
N GLU A 171 13.01 20.50 -10.70
CA GLU A 171 13.14 21.72 -11.50
C GLU A 171 12.32 22.87 -10.92
N HIS A 172 11.19 22.52 -10.28
CA HIS A 172 10.37 23.46 -9.54
C HIS A 172 10.47 23.17 -8.05
N THR A 173 10.78 24.21 -7.27
CA THR A 173 10.78 24.16 -5.82
C THR A 173 9.90 25.27 -5.25
N ALA A 174 9.40 25.06 -4.03
CA ALA A 174 8.46 25.95 -3.36
C ALA A 174 8.86 26.14 -1.90
N THR A 175 8.44 27.25 -1.30
CA THR A 175 8.47 27.41 0.17
C THR A 175 7.47 26.46 0.82
N LEU A 176 7.59 26.24 2.14
CA LEU A 176 6.70 25.38 2.91
C LEU A 176 5.20 25.68 2.68
N ASP A 177 4.82 26.96 2.77
CA ASP A 177 3.43 27.39 2.63
C ASP A 177 2.90 27.22 1.21
N GLU A 178 3.77 27.38 0.20
CA GLU A 178 3.43 27.18 -1.21
C GLU A 178 3.29 25.70 -1.54
N TYR A 179 4.16 24.86 -0.96
CA TYR A 179 4.12 23.41 -1.11
C TYR A 179 2.83 22.82 -0.51
N LEU A 180 2.44 23.24 0.70
CA LEU A 180 1.18 22.81 1.32
C LEU A 180 -0.03 23.22 0.47
N ARG A 181 -0.06 24.46 -0.02
CA ARG A 181 -1.12 24.95 -0.92
C ARG A 181 -1.16 24.17 -2.24
N HIS A 182 -0.01 23.80 -2.79
CA HIS A 182 0.09 22.97 -3.99
C HIS A 182 -0.49 21.57 -3.77
N GLU A 183 -0.09 20.90 -2.69
CA GLU A 183 -0.58 19.55 -2.36
C GLU A 183 -2.08 19.55 -2.04
N GLU A 184 -2.60 20.56 -1.34
CA GLU A 184 -4.04 20.71 -1.11
C GLU A 184 -4.84 20.89 -2.40
N ARG A 185 -4.34 21.72 -3.35
CA ARG A 185 -4.99 21.90 -4.66
C ARG A 185 -5.00 20.59 -5.44
N LYS A 186 -3.91 19.83 -5.39
CA LYS A 186 -3.78 18.54 -6.06
C LYS A 186 -4.72 17.50 -5.49
N GLN A 187 -4.88 17.45 -4.16
CA GLN A 187 -5.85 16.56 -3.51
C GLN A 187 -7.29 16.93 -3.88
N ARG A 188 -7.64 18.23 -3.90
CA ARG A 188 -8.99 18.69 -4.31
C ARG A 188 -9.30 18.39 -5.78
N GLY A 189 -8.31 18.50 -6.67
CA GLY A 189 -8.46 18.18 -8.09
C GLY A 189 -8.53 16.69 -8.43
N GLN A 190 -8.18 15.80 -7.50
CA GLN A 190 -8.32 14.33 -7.66
C GLN A 190 -9.68 13.80 -7.18
N HIS A 191 -10.47 14.63 -6.50
CA HIS A 191 -11.78 14.29 -5.94
C HIS A 191 -12.95 15.02 -6.63
N ALA A 192 -12.69 15.71 -7.75
CA ALA A 192 -13.67 16.31 -8.64
C ALA A 192 -13.79 15.49 -9.92
#